data_AF-A0AA37N9W3-F1
#
_entry.id   AF-A0AA37N9W3-F1
#
_cell.length_a   1.000
_cell.length_b   1.000
_cell.length_c   1.000
_cell.angle_alpha   90.00
_cell.angle_beta   90.00
_cell.angle_gamma   90.00
#
_symmetry.space_group_name_H-M   'P 1'
#
loop_
_entity.id
_entity.type
_entity.pdbx_description
1 polymer ?
#
loop_
_entity_poly.entity_id
_entity_poly.type
_entity_poly.pdbx_seq_one_letter_code
_entity_poly.pdbx_strand_id
1 'polypeptide(L)'
;MNYAMLKDGIVQNVIVLSPHNASDFPAAVPAGDKPVAVGDEYRDGRFWRDGAVVLSETEQLQAYYTEVMAALPPGTEDVENA
;
A
#
# COMPACT_ATOMS: atom_id res chain seq x y z
N MET A 1 7.70 11.06 -9.84
CA MET A 1 6.92 10.15 -8.97
C MET A 1 7.42 10.29 -7.54
N ASN A 2 6.65 9.86 -6.55
CA ASN A 2 7.09 9.91 -5.15
C ASN A 2 8.10 8.80 -4.86
N TYR A 3 9.14 9.13 -4.11
CA TYR A 3 10.15 8.23 -3.58
C TYR A 3 10.32 8.46 -2.08
N ALA A 4 10.52 7.38 -1.35
CA ALA A 4 10.86 7.40 0.06
C ALA A 4 12.38 7.30 0.22
N MET A 5 12.97 8.27 0.91
CA MET A 5 14.38 8.25 1.29
C MET A 5 14.55 7.44 2.57
N LEU A 6 15.29 6.35 2.50
CA LEU A 6 15.48 5.44 3.62
C LEU A 6 16.79 5.71 4.35
N LYS A 7 16.76 5.49 5.67
CA LYS A 7 17.95 5.29 6.50
C LYS A 7 17.67 4.16 7.47
N ASP A 8 18.50 3.12 7.45
CA ASP A 8 18.37 1.93 8.30
C ASP A 8 16.98 1.26 8.21
N GLY A 9 16.40 1.24 7.01
CA GLY A 9 15.06 0.70 6.77
C GLY A 9 13.90 1.61 7.17
N ILE A 10 14.15 2.82 7.68
CA ILE A 10 13.12 3.79 8.08
C ILE A 10 13.04 4.93 7.08
N VAL A 11 11.82 5.32 6.70
CA VAL A 11 11.57 6.49 5.85
C VAL A 11 11.91 7.77 6.61
N GLN A 12 12.88 8.54 6.10
CA GLN A 12 13.32 9.81 6.67
C GLN A 12 12.76 11.02 5.92
N ASN A 13 12.45 10.86 4.64
CA ASN A 13 11.88 11.92 3.81
C ASN A 13 11.11 11.32 2.64
N VAL A 14 10.16 12.05 2.08
CA VAL A 14 9.46 11.71 0.85
C VAL A 14 9.71 12.81 -0.16
N ILE A 15 10.28 12.45 -1.31
CA ILE A 15 10.69 13.39 -2.36
C ILE A 15 10.00 13.06 -3.67
N VAL A 16 9.90 14.05 -4.55
CA VAL A 16 9.55 13.82 -5.95
C VAL A 16 10.85 13.67 -6.73
N LEU A 17 10.99 12.54 -7.43
CA LEU A 17 12.16 12.25 -8.26
C LEU A 17 11.72 11.80 -9.66
N SER A 18 12.52 12.16 -10.66
CA SER A 18 12.43 11.62 -12.01
C SER A 18 13.03 10.21 -12.04
N PRO A 19 12.35 9.19 -12.60
CA PRO A 19 12.89 7.83 -12.68
C PRO A 19 14.26 7.76 -13.37
N HIS A 20 14.53 8.66 -14.33
CA HIS A 20 15.80 8.74 -15.04
C HIS A 20 16.99 9.12 -14.15
N ASN A 21 16.73 9.77 -13.00
CA ASN A 21 17.74 10.19 -12.02
C ASN A 21 17.72 9.31 -10.77
N ALA A 22 16.89 8.25 -10.72
CA ALA A 22 16.76 7.40 -9.54
C ALA A 22 18.08 6.72 -9.14
N SER A 23 18.95 6.44 -10.12
CA SER A 23 20.28 5.86 -9.88
C SER A 23 21.19 6.75 -9.02
N ASP A 24 20.96 8.06 -9.00
CA ASP A 24 21.76 9.02 -8.23
C ASP A 24 21.39 9.00 -6.72
N PHE A 25 20.28 8.34 -6.37
CA PHE A 25 19.74 8.26 -5.02
C PHE A 25 19.52 6.78 -4.63
N PRO A 26 20.58 6.00 -4.38
CA PRO A 26 20.48 4.55 -4.14
C PRO A 26 19.67 4.16 -2.90
N ALA A 27 19.46 5.10 -1.97
CA ALA A 27 18.61 4.93 -0.78
C ALA A 27 17.14 5.33 -1.02
N ALA A 28 16.79 5.78 -2.22
CA ALA A 28 15.43 6.17 -2.59
C ALA A 28 14.65 4.96 -3.12
N VAL A 29 13.52 4.66 -2.49
CA VAL A 29 12.62 3.60 -2.92
C VAL A 29 11.36 4.20 -3.56
N PRO A 30 10.92 3.71 -4.73
CA PRO A 30 9.65 4.10 -5.33
C PRO A 30 8.47 3.96 -4.36
N ALA A 31 7.77 5.06 -4.07
CA ALA A 31 6.55 5.04 -3.26
C ALA A 31 5.27 4.96 -4.13
N GLY A 32 5.34 5.42 -5.38
CA GLY A 32 4.20 5.39 -6.29
C GLY A 32 3.04 6.25 -5.78
N ASP A 33 1.85 5.66 -5.73
CA ASP A 33 0.60 6.22 -5.19
C ASP A 33 0.39 5.91 -3.69
N LYS A 34 1.31 5.18 -3.06
CA LYS A 34 1.18 4.82 -1.65
C LYS A 34 1.38 6.06 -0.77
N PRO A 35 0.54 6.27 0.26
CA PRO A 35 0.65 7.40 1.18
C PRO A 35 1.76 7.18 2.21
N VAL A 36 2.99 6.96 1.73
CA VAL A 36 4.19 6.79 2.56
C VAL A 36 4.49 8.08 3.30
N ALA A 37 4.89 7.96 4.57
CA ALA A 37 5.25 9.08 5.42
C ALA A 37 6.58 8.81 6.14
N VAL A 38 7.17 9.88 6.68
CA VAL A 38 8.34 9.78 7.57
C VAL A 38 7.98 8.93 8.79
N GLY A 39 8.86 8.00 9.15
CA GLY A 39 8.67 7.04 10.23
C GLY A 39 8.14 5.68 9.77
N ASP A 40 7.63 5.55 8.55
CA ASP A 40 7.26 4.25 8.00
C ASP A 40 8.50 3.34 7.89
N GLU A 41 8.30 2.05 8.12
CA GLU A 41 9.34 1.04 7.91
C GLU A 41 9.28 0.51 6.48
N TYR A 42 10.43 0.27 5.87
CA TYR A 42 10.55 -0.45 4.61
C TYR A 42 11.24 -1.80 4.86
N ARG A 43 10.45 -2.87 4.74
CA ARG A 43 10.92 -4.26 4.91
C ARG A 43 10.17 -5.18 3.96
N ASP A 44 10.85 -6.21 3.47
CA ASP A 44 10.29 -7.22 2.57
C ASP A 44 9.62 -6.63 1.32
N GLY A 45 10.20 -5.54 0.79
CA GLY A 45 9.71 -4.85 -0.40
C GLY A 45 8.42 -4.03 -0.20
N ARG A 46 8.02 -3.78 1.05
CA ARG A 46 6.78 -3.07 1.40
C ARG A 46 7.01 -2.00 2.44
N PHE A 47 6.15 -0.98 2.41
CA PHE A 47 6.06 0.04 3.45
C PHE A 47 5.10 -0.42 4.55
N TRP A 48 5.46 -0.15 5.80
CA TRP A 48 4.69 -0.52 6.98
C TRP A 48 4.53 0.68 7.91
N ARG A 49 3.33 0.85 8.45
CA ARG A 49 3.00 1.84 9.47
C ARG A 49 2.28 1.14 10.62
N ASP A 50 2.83 1.27 11.83
CA ASP A 50 2.26 0.68 13.05
C ASP A 50 1.94 -0.82 12.91
N GLY A 51 2.79 -1.56 12.19
CA GLY A 51 2.64 -3.00 11.96
C GLY A 51 1.69 -3.39 10.82
N ALA A 52 1.03 -2.45 10.16
CA ALA A 52 0.20 -2.69 8.98
C ALA A 52 0.89 -2.26 7.68
N VAL A 53 0.60 -2.93 6.56
CA VAL A 53 1.12 -2.53 5.25
C VAL A 53 0.46 -1.22 4.82
N VAL A 54 1.27 -0.26 4.36
CA VAL A 54 0.76 0.99 3.76
C VAL A 54 0.23 0.69 2.37
N LEU A 55 -1.09 0.75 2.24
CA LEU A 55 -1.81 0.52 0.99
C LEU A 55 -2.16 1.85 0.31
N SER A 56 -2.16 1.85 -1.03
CA SER A 56 -2.77 2.95 -1.78
C SER A 56 -4.29 2.93 -1.65
N GLU A 57 -4.96 4.02 -2.02
CA GLU A 57 -6.42 4.14 -1.94
C GLU A 57 -7.12 3.02 -2.72
N THR A 58 -6.64 2.70 -3.93
CA THR A 58 -7.18 1.62 -4.75
C THR A 58 -7.01 0.25 -4.07
N GLU A 59 -5.85 0.00 -3.44
CA GLU A 59 -5.61 -1.25 -2.71
C GLU A 59 -6.50 -1.36 -1.47
N GLN A 60 -6.76 -0.24 -0.75
CA GLN A 60 -7.68 -0.20 0.38
C GLN A 60 -9.11 -0.51 -0.05
N LEU A 61 -9.57 0.11 -1.14
CA LEU A 61 -10.90 -0.17 -1.72
C LEU A 61 -11.03 -1.64 -2.12
N GLN A 62 -10.02 -2.19 -2.79
CA GLN A 62 -10.02 -3.59 -3.19
C GLN A 62 -10.06 -4.53 -1.98
N ALA A 63 -9.29 -4.25 -0.93
CA ALA A 63 -9.31 -5.02 0.31
C ALA A 63 -10.69 -4.99 0.97
N TYR A 64 -11.31 -3.80 1.04
CA TYR A 64 -12.66 -3.61 1.56
C TYR A 64 -13.71 -4.40 0.77
N TYR A 65 -13.72 -4.31 -0.57
CA TYR A 65 -14.66 -5.08 -1.39
C TYR A 65 -14.48 -6.59 -1.20
N THR A 66 -13.24 -7.08 -1.13
CA THR A 66 -12.96 -8.50 -0.90
C THR A 66 -13.47 -8.96 0.47
N GLU A 67 -13.28 -8.17 1.52
CA GLU A 67 -13.79 -8.46 2.86
C GLU A 67 -15.33 -8.50 2.88
N VAL A 68 -15.97 -7.47 2.33
CA VAL A 68 -17.45 -7.39 2.27
C VAL A 68 -18.03 -8.57 1.49
N MET A 69 -17.49 -8.90 0.32
CA MET A 69 -17.99 -10.01 -0.50
C MET A 69 -17.78 -11.37 0.15
N ALA A 70 -16.71 -11.56 0.94
CA ALA A 70 -16.49 -12.79 1.70
C ALA A 70 -17.43 -12.93 2.89
N ALA A 71 -17.94 -11.82 3.43
CA ALA A 71 -18.88 -11.81 4.55
C ALA A 71 -20.35 -11.95 4.13
N LEU A 72 -20.66 -11.80 2.83
CA LEU A 72 -22.01 -12.05 2.33
C LEU A 72 -22.35 -13.54 2.47
N PRO A 73 -23.52 -13.90 3.04
CA PRO A 73 -23.97 -15.28 3.01
C PRO A 73 -24.13 -15.70 1.53
N PRO A 74 -23.83 -16.97 1.18
CA PRO A 74 -24.21 -17.49 -0.12
C PRO A 74 -25.71 -17.25 -0.29
N GLY A 75 -26.11 -16.73 -1.46
CA GLY A 75 -27.47 -16.27 -1.71
C GLY A 75 -28.49 -17.28 -1.20
N THR A 76 -29.34 -16.85 -0.27
CA THR A 76 -30.55 -17.58 0.10
C THR A 76 -31.48 -17.52 -1.11
N GLU A 77 -31.24 -18.39 -2.08
CA GLU A 77 -32.25 -18.81 -3.05
C GLU A 77 -33.28 -19.64 -2.28
N ASP A 78 -34.09 -18.96 -1.46
CA ASP A 78 -35.31 -19.55 -0.94
C ASP A 78 -36.24 -19.74 -2.13
N VAL A 79 -36.22 -20.97 -2.62
CA VAL A 79 -37.18 -21.61 -3.50
C VAL A 79 -38.58 -21.50 -2.89
N GLU A 80 -39.21 -20.34 -3.00
CA GLU A 80 -40.66 -20.21 -2.82
C GLU A 80 -41.35 -20.54 -4.14
N ASN A 81 -41.44 -21.84 -4.42
CA ASN A 81 -42.38 -22.40 -5.37
C ASN A 81 -42.94 -23.69 -4.76
N ALA A 82 -43.99 -23.56 -3.95
CA ALA A 82 -44.85 -24.65 -3.50
C ALA A 82 -46.27 -24.13 -3.23
#